data_AF-A0A7C8RHS9-F1
#
_entry.id   AF-A0A7C8RHS9-F1
#
_cell.length_a   1.000
_cell.length_b   1.000
_cell.length_c   1.000
_cell.angle_alpha   90.00
_cell.angle_beta   90.00
_cell.angle_gamma   90.00
#
_symmetry.space_group_name_H-M   'P 1'
#
loop_
_entity.id
_entity.type
_entity.pdbx_description
1 polymer ?
#
loop_
_entity_poly.entity_id
_entity_poly.type
_entity_poly.pdbx_seq_one_letter_code
_entity_poly.pdbx_strand_id
1 'polypeptide(L)'
;MTVANHEAWLLLLPGRRLMHCAIEAHGYGAARDAYESMPSSCQETGSTQFLLFKIALRSLDLDTAKRCLDNVCNGPSKDIAILYACALEAQSMGNKDIILKVLSQLLEQADTTTPPEGANLPAIYRTMIRLILSDIQENKAVESGILDTLYSIFRKALNNAIKSKTTCEAAADGTSKSMWSTDEYDWFSRNSYNLALRALQHWPPQYALHFSQLCVQFIKLYPSESCSEEELENLNLRRSFCDYICASTCIALARGREKMEDQLRDYGDARKSIISFREIREKLHPRLTEQSQKDFGERYLGLLSHEFEACVHLEVWDALPGIVEEVAEFGQLQPLRRIGDMILCADAPTATFLLVLENLINHCLRIEKHKIDKIARWVRVLLQKSLQGDLDRAERLVYQILDICQRRAVKRKFC
;
A
#
# COMPACT_ATOMS: atom_id res chain seq x y z
N MET A 1 -54.56 -2.99 15.52
CA MET A 1 -54.24 -3.78 14.31
C MET A 1 -55.52 -3.89 13.50
N THR A 2 -55.62 -3.07 12.45
CA THR A 2 -56.82 -2.92 11.62
C THR A 2 -56.90 -4.03 10.57
N VAL A 3 -58.12 -4.41 10.21
CA VAL A 3 -58.49 -5.47 9.23
C VAL A 3 -57.76 -5.33 7.88
N ALA A 4 -57.36 -4.12 7.50
CA ALA A 4 -56.55 -3.82 6.31
C ALA A 4 -55.20 -4.56 6.26
N ASN A 5 -54.59 -4.88 7.41
CA ASN A 5 -53.35 -5.64 7.42
C ASN A 5 -53.55 -7.11 7.08
N HIS A 6 -54.74 -7.69 7.29
CA HIS A 6 -54.98 -9.13 7.11
C HIS A 6 -55.27 -9.52 5.64
N GLU A 7 -55.86 -8.61 4.86
CA GLU A 7 -56.09 -8.80 3.41
C GLU A 7 -54.81 -8.60 2.58
N ALA A 8 -53.91 -7.71 3.02
CA ALA A 8 -52.62 -7.49 2.36
C ALA A 8 -51.75 -8.77 2.30
N TRP A 9 -51.74 -9.58 3.38
CA TRP A 9 -51.01 -10.86 3.41
C TRP A 9 -51.59 -11.92 2.46
N LEU A 10 -52.90 -11.90 2.19
CA LEU A 10 -53.59 -12.87 1.32
C LEU A 10 -53.32 -12.61 -0.18
N LEU A 11 -53.07 -11.36 -0.58
CA LEU A 11 -52.70 -10.98 -1.96
C LEU A 11 -51.19 -10.99 -2.24
N LEU A 12 -50.38 -11.02 -1.17
CA LEU A 12 -48.91 -10.98 -1.22
C LEU A 12 -48.27 -12.23 -1.83
N LEU A 13 -48.84 -13.41 -1.53
CA LEU A 13 -48.35 -14.71 -2.00
C LEU A 13 -48.71 -15.01 -3.47
N PRO A 14 -49.95 -14.74 -3.94
CA PRO A 14 -50.32 -14.92 -5.35
C PRO A 14 -49.55 -14.00 -6.30
N GLY A 15 -49.41 -12.71 -5.98
CA GLY A 15 -48.74 -11.72 -6.85
C GLY A 15 -47.27 -12.05 -7.09
N ARG A 16 -46.52 -12.37 -6.03
CA ARG A 16 -45.11 -12.78 -6.16
C ARG A 16 -44.93 -14.10 -6.91
N ARG A 17 -45.85 -15.06 -6.74
CA ARG A 17 -45.82 -16.32 -7.51
C ARG A 17 -46.06 -16.07 -8.99
N LEU A 18 -47.02 -15.21 -9.34
CA LEU A 18 -47.26 -14.78 -10.72
C LEU A 18 -46.03 -14.09 -11.32
N MET A 19 -45.38 -13.19 -10.58
CA MET A 19 -44.11 -12.59 -11.01
C MET A 19 -43.03 -13.66 -11.25
N HIS A 20 -42.87 -14.63 -10.35
CA HIS A 20 -41.88 -15.69 -10.49
C HIS A 20 -42.13 -16.55 -11.74
N CYS A 21 -43.37 -17.00 -11.95
CA CYS A 21 -43.75 -17.77 -13.13
C CYS A 21 -43.56 -16.97 -14.41
N ALA A 22 -43.89 -15.67 -14.42
CA ALA A 22 -43.70 -14.81 -15.58
C ALA A 22 -42.20 -14.55 -15.87
N ILE A 23 -41.36 -14.45 -14.84
CA ILE A 23 -39.89 -14.35 -14.99
C ILE A 23 -39.31 -15.63 -15.60
N GLU A 24 -39.74 -16.81 -15.12
CA GLU A 24 -39.32 -18.12 -15.66
C GLU A 24 -39.79 -18.33 -17.11
N ALA A 25 -40.97 -17.81 -17.46
CA ALA A 25 -41.51 -17.84 -18.81
C ALA A 25 -40.93 -16.74 -19.74
N HIS A 26 -39.94 -15.97 -19.30
CA HIS A 26 -39.37 -14.82 -20.02
C HIS A 26 -40.38 -13.72 -20.40
N GLY A 27 -41.55 -13.68 -19.74
CA GLY A 27 -42.62 -12.71 -19.95
C GLY A 27 -42.47 -11.47 -19.06
N TYR A 28 -41.45 -10.66 -19.30
CA TYR A 28 -41.10 -9.52 -18.42
C TYR A 28 -42.17 -8.43 -18.34
N GLY A 29 -42.95 -8.22 -19.41
CA GLY A 29 -44.11 -7.31 -19.41
C GLY A 29 -45.19 -7.79 -18.45
N ALA A 30 -45.62 -9.05 -18.58
CA ALA A 30 -46.60 -9.66 -17.68
C ALA A 30 -46.13 -9.71 -16.21
N ALA A 31 -44.82 -9.88 -15.98
CA ALA A 31 -44.24 -9.81 -14.65
C ALA A 31 -44.31 -8.40 -14.05
N ARG A 32 -44.21 -7.35 -14.87
CA ARG A 32 -44.38 -5.95 -14.47
C ARG A 32 -45.85 -5.61 -14.21
N ASP A 33 -46.77 -6.08 -15.05
CA ASP A 33 -48.21 -5.90 -14.84
C ASP A 33 -48.67 -6.58 -13.53
N ALA A 34 -48.09 -7.75 -13.22
CA ALA A 34 -48.29 -8.43 -11.94
C ALA A 34 -47.73 -7.64 -10.74
N TYR A 35 -46.69 -6.83 -10.95
CA TYR A 35 -46.16 -5.93 -9.92
C TYR A 35 -47.06 -4.70 -9.71
N GLU A 36 -47.48 -4.06 -10.79
CA GLU A 36 -48.32 -2.86 -10.76
C GLU A 36 -49.72 -3.13 -10.18
N SER A 37 -50.23 -4.35 -10.35
CA SER A 37 -51.49 -4.79 -9.75
C SER A 37 -51.42 -5.10 -8.25
N MET A 38 -50.23 -5.13 -7.65
CA MET A 38 -50.08 -5.31 -6.20
C MET A 38 -50.29 -4.01 -5.42
N PRO A 39 -50.84 -4.06 -4.19
CA PRO A 39 -50.92 -2.90 -3.30
C PRO A 39 -49.52 -2.33 -2.97
N SER A 40 -49.43 -1.01 -2.77
CA SER A 40 -48.15 -0.31 -2.50
C SER A 40 -47.40 -0.87 -1.27
N SER A 41 -48.13 -1.30 -0.23
CA SER A 41 -47.55 -1.96 0.95
C SER A 41 -46.87 -3.29 0.64
N CYS A 42 -47.33 -4.00 -0.41
CA CYS A 42 -46.75 -5.26 -0.87
C CYS A 42 -45.59 -5.02 -1.85
N GLN A 43 -45.65 -3.94 -2.63
CA GLN A 43 -44.60 -3.54 -3.56
C GLN A 43 -43.30 -3.17 -2.84
N GLU A 44 -43.38 -2.49 -1.69
CA GLU A 44 -42.20 -2.00 -0.94
C GLU A 44 -41.47 -3.10 -0.14
N THR A 45 -42.01 -4.30 -0.07
CA THR A 45 -41.36 -5.41 0.62
C THR A 45 -40.08 -5.86 -0.11
N GLY A 46 -39.02 -6.17 0.64
CA GLY A 46 -37.70 -6.48 0.08
C GLY A 46 -37.71 -7.62 -0.97
N SER A 47 -38.49 -8.67 -0.75
CA SER A 47 -38.59 -9.80 -1.70
C SER A 47 -39.34 -9.45 -2.98
N THR A 48 -40.31 -8.53 -2.93
CA THR A 48 -40.97 -8.03 -4.15
C THR A 48 -40.04 -7.10 -4.93
N GLN A 49 -39.31 -6.22 -4.24
CA GLN A 49 -38.30 -5.36 -4.85
C GLN A 49 -37.17 -6.16 -5.49
N PHE A 50 -36.78 -7.31 -4.90
CA PHE A 50 -35.82 -8.23 -5.52
C PHE A 50 -36.34 -8.85 -6.83
N LEU A 51 -37.60 -9.27 -6.88
CA LEU A 51 -38.18 -9.78 -8.13
C LEU A 51 -38.27 -8.68 -9.19
N LEU A 52 -38.60 -7.44 -8.82
CA LEU A 52 -38.57 -6.31 -9.74
C LEU A 52 -37.14 -6.00 -10.22
N PHE A 53 -36.15 -6.09 -9.33
CA PHE A 53 -34.74 -5.97 -9.67
C PHE A 53 -34.31 -7.04 -10.69
N LYS A 54 -34.73 -8.30 -10.52
CA LYS A 54 -34.49 -9.38 -11.50
C LYS A 54 -35.06 -9.06 -12.89
N ILE A 55 -36.26 -8.49 -12.95
CA ILE A 55 -36.92 -8.08 -14.18
C ILE A 55 -36.16 -6.91 -14.82
N ALA A 56 -35.80 -5.91 -14.03
CA ALA A 56 -35.10 -4.72 -14.47
C ALA A 56 -33.72 -5.04 -15.08
N LEU A 57 -32.96 -5.94 -14.44
CA LEU A 57 -31.69 -6.44 -14.98
C LEU A 57 -31.85 -7.13 -16.34
N ARG A 58 -32.86 -8.00 -16.48
CA ARG A 58 -33.13 -8.73 -17.73
C ARG A 58 -33.69 -7.85 -18.84
N SER A 59 -34.37 -6.77 -18.46
CA SER A 59 -34.92 -5.76 -19.38
C SER A 59 -33.95 -4.63 -19.69
N LEU A 60 -32.72 -4.67 -19.18
CA LEU A 60 -31.69 -3.63 -19.29
C LEU A 60 -32.13 -2.24 -18.77
N ASP A 61 -33.13 -2.21 -17.88
CA ASP A 61 -33.60 -0.98 -17.23
C ASP A 61 -32.80 -0.73 -15.95
N LEU A 62 -31.63 -0.12 -16.12
CA LEU A 62 -30.66 0.09 -15.05
C LEU A 62 -31.14 1.08 -13.99
N ASP A 63 -31.97 2.04 -14.36
CA ASP A 63 -32.51 3.04 -13.44
C ASP A 63 -33.54 2.43 -12.50
N THR A 64 -34.43 1.57 -13.03
CA THR A 64 -35.33 0.78 -12.19
C THR A 64 -34.56 -0.20 -11.32
N ALA A 65 -33.51 -0.86 -11.82
CA ALA A 65 -32.67 -1.73 -11.00
C ALA A 65 -32.00 -0.97 -9.83
N LYS A 66 -31.43 0.21 -10.08
CA LYS A 66 -30.84 1.08 -9.05
C LYS A 66 -31.85 1.50 -7.99
N ARG A 67 -33.06 1.88 -8.41
CA ARG A 67 -34.15 2.28 -7.52
C ARG A 67 -34.66 1.13 -6.66
N CYS A 68 -34.82 -0.06 -7.24
CA CYS A 68 -35.20 -1.27 -6.49
C CYS A 68 -34.17 -1.56 -5.39
N LEU A 69 -32.89 -1.43 -5.72
CA LEU A 69 -31.81 -1.64 -4.77
C LEU A 69 -31.83 -0.60 -3.64
N ASP A 70 -32.04 0.67 -3.96
CA ASP A 70 -32.14 1.73 -2.94
C ASP A 70 -33.37 1.51 -2.02
N ASN A 71 -34.48 0.99 -2.55
CA ASN A 71 -35.65 0.59 -1.77
C ASN A 71 -35.38 -0.61 -0.86
N VAL A 72 -34.62 -1.61 -1.32
CA VAL A 72 -34.22 -2.75 -0.47
C VAL A 72 -33.29 -2.29 0.65
N CYS A 73 -32.38 -1.35 0.36
CA CYS A 73 -31.44 -0.83 1.35
C CYS A 73 -32.10 0.05 2.41
N ASN A 74 -33.07 0.88 2.02
CA ASN A 74 -33.75 1.83 2.89
C ASN A 74 -35.06 1.28 3.50
N GLY A 75 -35.45 0.06 3.12
CA GLY A 75 -36.68 -0.58 3.55
C GLY A 75 -36.71 -0.96 5.04
N PRO A 76 -37.90 -1.23 5.60
CA PRO A 76 -38.10 -1.52 7.02
C PRO A 76 -37.46 -2.85 7.47
N SER A 77 -37.29 -3.80 6.55
CA SER A 77 -36.54 -5.04 6.77
C SER A 77 -35.21 -4.97 6.03
N LYS A 78 -34.14 -4.58 6.73
CA LYS A 78 -32.76 -4.61 6.21
C LYS A 78 -32.25 -6.05 6.09
N ASP A 79 -32.86 -6.81 5.19
CA ASP A 79 -32.55 -8.21 4.99
C ASP A 79 -31.33 -8.35 4.07
N ILE A 80 -30.18 -8.57 4.69
CA ILE A 80 -28.88 -8.71 4.03
C ILE A 80 -28.87 -9.93 3.10
N ALA A 81 -29.70 -10.95 3.34
CA ALA A 81 -29.82 -12.10 2.44
C ALA A 81 -30.38 -11.70 1.07
N ILE A 82 -31.31 -10.73 1.04
CA ILE A 82 -31.88 -10.19 -0.20
C ILE A 82 -30.83 -9.40 -0.97
N LEU A 83 -30.02 -8.60 -0.28
CA LEU A 83 -28.92 -7.87 -0.94
C LEU A 83 -27.84 -8.82 -1.50
N TYR A 84 -27.53 -9.90 -0.78
CA TYR A 84 -26.63 -10.93 -1.30
C TYR A 84 -27.21 -11.61 -2.55
N ALA A 85 -28.52 -11.88 -2.57
CA ALA A 85 -29.22 -12.40 -3.73
C ALA A 85 -29.19 -11.40 -4.91
N CYS A 86 -29.35 -10.08 -4.65
CA CYS A 86 -29.17 -9.04 -5.66
C CYS A 86 -27.75 -9.07 -6.26
N ALA A 87 -26.72 -9.28 -5.43
CA ALA A 87 -25.33 -9.32 -5.90
C ALA A 87 -25.06 -10.51 -6.81
N LEU A 88 -25.53 -11.70 -6.43
CA LEU A 88 -25.43 -12.92 -7.25
C LEU A 88 -26.16 -12.77 -8.59
N GLU A 89 -27.34 -12.16 -8.57
CA GLU A 89 -28.13 -11.92 -9.78
C GLU A 89 -27.47 -10.87 -10.70
N ALA A 90 -26.93 -9.78 -10.14
CA ALA A 90 -26.19 -8.81 -10.93
C ALA A 90 -24.93 -9.44 -11.55
N GLN A 91 -24.27 -10.36 -10.82
CA GLN A 91 -23.09 -11.08 -11.28
C GLN A 91 -23.41 -12.02 -12.46
N SER A 92 -24.53 -12.74 -12.42
CA SER A 92 -24.94 -13.61 -13.54
C SER A 92 -25.26 -12.84 -14.81
N MET A 93 -25.71 -11.60 -14.68
CA MET A 93 -26.03 -10.69 -15.81
C MET A 93 -24.82 -9.90 -16.31
N GLY A 94 -23.68 -9.92 -15.62
CA GLY A 94 -22.42 -9.32 -16.06
C GLY A 94 -22.36 -7.78 -16.01
N ASN A 95 -23.32 -7.10 -15.38
CA ASN A 95 -23.33 -5.63 -15.31
C ASN A 95 -22.44 -5.11 -14.16
N LYS A 96 -21.19 -4.73 -14.47
CA LYS A 96 -20.17 -4.32 -13.49
C LYS A 96 -20.62 -3.19 -12.58
N ASP A 97 -21.25 -2.14 -13.11
CA ASP A 97 -21.67 -0.96 -12.35
C ASP A 97 -22.72 -1.30 -11.29
N ILE A 98 -23.72 -2.10 -11.67
CA ILE A 98 -24.75 -2.54 -10.73
C ILE A 98 -24.14 -3.47 -9.67
N ILE A 99 -23.26 -4.40 -10.07
CA ILE A 99 -22.59 -5.29 -9.11
C ILE A 99 -21.80 -4.45 -8.08
N LEU A 100 -21.02 -3.47 -8.53
CA LEU A 100 -20.26 -2.59 -7.63
C LEU A 100 -21.17 -1.77 -6.70
N LYS A 101 -22.31 -1.27 -7.18
CA LYS A 101 -23.30 -0.56 -6.34
C LYS A 101 -23.87 -1.48 -5.26
N VAL A 102 -24.32 -2.69 -5.64
CA VAL A 102 -24.89 -3.67 -4.69
C VAL A 102 -23.85 -4.10 -3.64
N LEU A 103 -22.63 -4.43 -4.06
CA LEU A 103 -21.57 -4.84 -3.14
C LEU A 103 -21.13 -3.70 -2.21
N SER A 104 -21.09 -2.45 -2.69
CA SER A 104 -20.77 -1.29 -1.84
C SER A 104 -21.82 -1.11 -0.74
N GLN A 105 -23.10 -1.22 -1.07
CA GLN A 105 -24.18 -1.12 -0.10
C GLN A 105 -24.20 -2.28 0.90
N LEU A 106 -23.87 -3.50 0.45
CA LEU A 106 -23.68 -4.64 1.34
C LEU A 106 -22.60 -4.38 2.40
N LEU A 107 -21.47 -3.78 1.99
CA LEU A 107 -20.38 -3.44 2.91
C LEU A 107 -20.78 -2.33 3.90
N GLU A 108 -21.47 -1.28 3.43
CA GLU A 108 -21.95 -0.20 4.29
C GLU A 108 -22.95 -0.70 5.34
N GLN A 109 -23.82 -1.63 4.97
CA GLN A 109 -24.74 -2.23 5.94
C GLN A 109 -24.04 -3.16 6.93
N ALA A 110 -23.05 -3.93 6.48
CA ALA A 110 -22.24 -4.79 7.34
C ALA A 110 -21.37 -4.01 8.35
N ASP A 111 -21.07 -2.74 8.08
CA ASP A 111 -20.38 -1.85 9.03
C ASP A 111 -21.32 -1.30 10.14
N THR A 112 -22.64 -1.24 9.88
CA THR A 112 -23.64 -0.66 10.81
C THR A 112 -24.43 -1.71 11.61
N THR A 113 -24.54 -2.92 11.07
CA THR A 113 -25.25 -4.03 11.69
C THR A 113 -24.33 -5.23 11.79
N THR A 114 -24.46 -6.05 12.83
CA THR A 114 -23.75 -7.34 12.90
C THR A 114 -24.02 -8.11 11.61
N PRO A 115 -22.99 -8.44 10.82
CA PRO A 115 -23.18 -9.16 9.58
C PRO A 115 -23.90 -10.48 9.87
N PRO A 116 -24.82 -10.94 9.01
CA PRO A 116 -25.53 -12.19 9.23
C PRO A 116 -24.53 -13.34 9.34
N GLU A 117 -24.91 -14.37 10.09
CA GLU A 117 -24.17 -15.62 10.12
C GLU A 117 -23.97 -16.13 8.67
N GLY A 118 -22.71 -16.21 8.23
CA GLY A 118 -22.32 -16.67 6.89
C GLY A 118 -21.92 -15.59 5.88
N ALA A 119 -22.02 -14.29 6.19
CA ALA A 119 -21.54 -13.24 5.29
C ALA A 119 -19.99 -13.20 5.25
N ASN A 120 -19.40 -13.61 4.12
CA ASN A 120 -17.95 -13.57 3.91
C ASN A 120 -17.53 -12.20 3.32
N LEU A 121 -17.29 -11.22 4.20
CA LEU A 121 -16.84 -9.88 3.80
C LEU A 121 -15.53 -9.89 3.00
N PRO A 122 -14.50 -10.69 3.34
CA PRO A 122 -13.31 -10.82 2.50
C PRO A 122 -13.64 -11.18 1.04
N ALA A 123 -14.54 -12.13 0.82
CA ALA A 123 -14.96 -12.53 -0.53
C ALA A 123 -15.66 -11.41 -1.30
N ILE A 124 -16.45 -10.57 -0.61
CA ILE A 124 -17.09 -9.39 -1.21
C ILE A 124 -16.03 -8.39 -1.66
N TYR A 125 -15.08 -8.03 -0.79
CA TYR A 125 -13.96 -7.16 -1.13
C TYR A 125 -13.15 -7.69 -2.32
N ARG A 126 -12.81 -8.99 -2.31
CA ARG A 126 -12.11 -9.65 -3.42
C ARG A 126 -12.88 -9.54 -4.74
N THR A 127 -14.20 -9.71 -4.69
CA THR A 127 -15.05 -9.63 -5.88
C THR A 127 -15.06 -8.22 -6.46
N MET A 128 -15.23 -7.20 -5.61
CA MET A 128 -15.16 -5.79 -6.04
C MET A 128 -13.81 -5.45 -6.67
N ILE A 129 -12.71 -5.86 -6.02
CA ILE A 129 -11.35 -5.64 -6.53
C ILE A 129 -11.19 -6.29 -7.91
N ARG A 130 -11.61 -7.54 -8.09
CA ARG A 130 -11.49 -8.25 -9.37
C ARG A 130 -12.30 -7.57 -10.48
N LEU A 131 -13.50 -7.06 -10.18
CA LEU A 131 -14.34 -6.34 -11.15
C LEU A 131 -13.66 -5.06 -11.61
N ILE A 132 -13.14 -4.26 -10.68
CA ILE A 132 -12.44 -3.02 -11.00
C ILE A 132 -11.15 -3.30 -11.76
N LEU A 133 -10.40 -4.34 -11.40
CA LEU A 133 -9.19 -4.72 -12.12
C LEU A 133 -9.49 -5.19 -13.55
N SER A 134 -10.59 -5.89 -13.78
CA SER A 134 -11.05 -6.27 -15.13
C SER A 134 -11.39 -5.03 -15.95
N ASP A 135 -12.05 -4.04 -15.36
CA ASP A 135 -12.33 -2.76 -16.04
C ASP A 135 -11.05 -1.98 -16.39
N ILE A 136 -10.08 -1.94 -15.47
CA ILE A 136 -8.74 -1.34 -15.71
C ILE A 136 -7.95 -2.10 -16.81
N GLN A 137 -8.20 -3.39 -17.01
CA GLN A 137 -7.54 -4.17 -18.06
C GLN A 137 -8.18 -3.96 -19.43
N GLU A 138 -9.50 -3.74 -19.48
CA GLU A 138 -10.26 -3.47 -20.70
C GLU A 138 -10.02 -2.04 -21.21
N ASN A 139 -9.85 -1.08 -20.31
CA ASN A 139 -9.65 0.33 -20.64
C ASN A 139 -8.15 0.70 -20.74
N LYS A 140 -7.72 1.16 -21.92
CA LYS A 140 -6.31 1.54 -22.17
C LYS A 140 -5.85 2.81 -21.42
N ALA A 141 -6.78 3.72 -21.14
CA ALA A 141 -6.52 4.91 -20.34
C ALA A 141 -7.17 4.72 -18.96
N VAL A 142 -6.34 4.61 -17.93
CA VAL A 142 -6.84 4.44 -16.56
C VAL A 142 -7.10 5.81 -15.96
N GLU A 143 -8.37 6.13 -15.74
CA GLU A 143 -8.76 7.36 -15.03
C GLU A 143 -8.35 7.28 -13.56
N SER A 144 -7.88 8.40 -13.00
CA SER A 144 -7.47 8.49 -11.58
C SER A 144 -8.58 8.04 -10.63
N GLY A 145 -9.85 8.36 -10.94
CA GLY A 145 -10.98 8.01 -10.09
C GLY A 145 -11.19 6.49 -9.91
N ILE A 146 -10.85 5.69 -10.92
CA ILE A 146 -10.94 4.22 -10.83
C ILE A 146 -9.84 3.68 -9.90
N LEU A 147 -8.63 4.24 -9.97
CA LEU A 147 -7.51 3.88 -9.07
C LEU A 147 -7.80 4.29 -7.62
N ASP A 148 -8.39 5.46 -7.41
CA ASP A 148 -8.81 5.92 -6.08
C ASP A 148 -9.89 5.02 -5.48
N THR A 149 -10.84 4.58 -6.31
CA THR A 149 -11.88 3.61 -5.91
C THR A 149 -11.26 2.26 -5.53
N LEU A 150 -10.36 1.74 -6.37
CA LEU A 150 -9.63 0.50 -6.10
C LEU A 150 -8.86 0.58 -4.77
N TYR A 151 -8.07 1.64 -4.60
CA TYR A 151 -7.32 1.88 -3.36
C TYR A 151 -8.25 1.99 -2.14
N SER A 152 -9.36 2.72 -2.27
CA SER A 152 -10.35 2.85 -1.19
C SER A 152 -10.93 1.50 -0.77
N ILE A 153 -11.19 0.59 -1.71
CA ILE A 153 -11.73 -0.75 -1.40
C ILE A 153 -10.71 -1.59 -0.64
N PHE A 154 -9.43 -1.58 -1.06
CA PHE A 154 -8.36 -2.22 -0.29
C PHE A 154 -8.23 -1.62 1.12
N ARG A 155 -8.35 -0.29 1.26
CA ARG A 155 -8.28 0.38 2.56
C ARG A 155 -9.44 -0.04 3.48
N LYS A 156 -10.66 -0.11 2.94
CA LYS A 156 -11.85 -0.62 3.67
C LYS A 156 -11.65 -2.07 4.10
N ALA A 157 -11.15 -2.92 3.21
CA ALA A 157 -10.82 -4.31 3.49
C ALA A 157 -9.81 -4.44 4.64
N LEU A 158 -8.73 -3.66 4.60
CA LEU A 158 -7.72 -3.66 5.65
C LEU A 158 -8.27 -3.20 7.00
N ASN A 159 -9.05 -2.12 7.02
CA ASN A 159 -9.68 -1.62 8.25
C ASN A 159 -10.63 -2.67 8.86
N ASN A 160 -11.41 -3.37 8.03
CA ASN A 160 -12.27 -4.45 8.48
C ASN A 160 -11.46 -5.63 9.05
N ALA A 161 -10.35 -6.00 8.40
CA ALA A 161 -9.44 -7.04 8.88
C ALA A 161 -8.82 -6.70 10.25
N ILE A 162 -8.34 -5.46 10.42
CA ILE A 162 -7.81 -4.96 11.70
C ILE A 162 -8.89 -5.04 12.79
N LYS A 163 -10.09 -4.51 12.51
CA LYS A 163 -11.22 -4.56 13.45
C LYS A 163 -11.53 -6.00 13.85
N SER A 164 -11.69 -6.91 12.89
CA SER A 164 -11.97 -8.33 13.14
C SER A 164 -10.91 -8.96 14.05
N LYS A 165 -9.62 -8.71 13.80
CA LYS A 165 -8.52 -9.23 14.62
C LYS A 165 -8.59 -8.68 16.04
N THR A 166 -8.75 -7.36 16.21
CA THR A 166 -8.84 -6.72 17.54
C THR A 166 -10.04 -7.21 18.35
N THR A 167 -11.18 -7.46 17.71
CA THR A 167 -12.37 -7.99 18.38
C THR A 167 -12.16 -9.44 18.83
N CYS A 168 -11.49 -10.27 18.02
CA CYS A 168 -11.15 -11.64 18.41
C CYS A 168 -10.16 -11.69 19.57
N GLU A 169 -9.14 -10.84 19.57
CA GLU A 169 -8.14 -10.76 20.66
C GLU A 169 -8.76 -10.29 21.98
N ALA A 170 -9.78 -9.43 21.93
CA ALA A 170 -10.49 -8.94 23.12
C ALA A 170 -11.51 -9.95 23.69
N ALA A 171 -11.97 -10.91 22.89
CA ALA A 171 -12.92 -11.93 23.31
C ALA A 171 -12.19 -13.08 24.03
N ALA A 172 -12.05 -12.97 25.36
CA ALA A 172 -11.32 -13.91 26.22
C ALA A 172 -11.81 -15.37 26.16
N ASP A 173 -13.02 -15.63 25.64
CA ASP A 173 -13.68 -16.94 25.71
C ASP A 173 -13.46 -17.83 24.46
N GLY A 174 -12.64 -17.41 23.49
CA GLY A 174 -12.34 -18.23 22.29
C GLY A 174 -13.53 -18.55 21.38
N THR A 175 -14.70 -17.97 21.65
CA THR A 175 -15.97 -18.17 20.93
C THR A 175 -16.08 -17.34 19.65
N SER A 176 -15.25 -16.31 19.49
CA SER A 176 -15.21 -15.45 18.29
C SER A 176 -14.18 -15.96 17.30
N LYS A 177 -14.62 -16.73 16.29
CA LYS A 177 -13.75 -17.11 15.16
C LYS A 177 -13.59 -15.92 14.21
N SER A 178 -12.35 -15.51 13.94
CA SER A 178 -12.04 -14.47 12.95
C SER A 178 -12.65 -14.81 11.60
N MET A 179 -13.35 -13.85 10.99
CA MET A 179 -13.87 -13.96 9.62
C MET A 179 -12.75 -13.99 8.58
N TRP A 180 -11.58 -13.48 8.93
CA TRP A 180 -10.39 -13.43 8.09
C TRP A 180 -9.47 -14.62 8.37
N SER A 181 -9.15 -15.39 7.33
CA SER A 181 -8.17 -16.47 7.38
C SER A 181 -6.79 -16.00 6.93
N THR A 182 -5.76 -16.81 7.19
CA THR A 182 -4.39 -16.59 6.68
C THR A 182 -4.36 -16.50 5.16
N ASP A 183 -5.17 -17.30 4.46
CA ASP A 183 -5.29 -17.26 3.00
C ASP A 183 -5.83 -15.92 2.49
N GLU A 184 -6.72 -15.28 3.25
CA GLU A 184 -7.20 -13.93 2.91
C GLU A 184 -6.06 -12.92 3.04
N TYR A 185 -5.33 -12.92 4.16
CA TYR A 185 -4.18 -12.03 4.32
C TYR A 185 -3.12 -12.23 3.22
N ASP A 186 -2.91 -13.47 2.77
CA ASP A 186 -2.02 -13.77 1.65
C ASP A 186 -2.56 -13.24 0.33
N TRP A 187 -3.84 -13.48 0.04
CA TRP A 187 -4.44 -12.96 -1.18
C TRP A 187 -4.34 -11.44 -1.24
N PHE A 188 -4.72 -10.73 -0.18
CA PHE A 188 -4.71 -9.26 -0.17
C PHE A 188 -3.29 -8.69 -0.22
N SER A 189 -2.33 -9.26 0.51
CA SER A 189 -0.94 -8.79 0.46
C SER A 189 -0.29 -9.07 -0.91
N ARG A 190 -0.48 -10.25 -1.51
CA ARG A 190 0.03 -10.55 -2.87
C ARG A 190 -0.55 -9.62 -3.93
N ASN A 191 -1.86 -9.40 -3.89
CA ASN A 191 -2.51 -8.53 -4.87
C ASN A 191 -2.09 -7.06 -4.69
N SER A 192 -1.97 -6.59 -3.44
CA SER A 192 -1.44 -5.25 -3.16
C SER A 192 0.00 -5.10 -3.67
N TYR A 193 0.87 -6.09 -3.44
CA TYR A 193 2.24 -6.10 -3.96
C TYR A 193 2.29 -6.04 -5.49
N ASN A 194 1.52 -6.90 -6.17
CA ASN A 194 1.47 -6.92 -7.63
C ASN A 194 0.95 -5.59 -8.21
N LEU A 195 -0.02 -4.96 -7.55
CA LEU A 195 -0.50 -3.63 -7.94
C LEU A 195 0.53 -2.54 -7.71
N ALA A 196 1.33 -2.62 -6.64
CA ALA A 196 2.45 -1.70 -6.44
C ALA A 196 3.49 -1.82 -7.57
N LEU A 197 3.83 -3.04 -7.99
CA LEU A 197 4.73 -3.27 -9.12
C LEU A 197 4.16 -2.73 -10.44
N ARG A 198 2.86 -2.93 -10.69
CA ARG A 198 2.18 -2.36 -11.86
C ARG A 198 2.19 -0.83 -11.82
N ALA A 199 1.98 -0.26 -10.64
CA ALA A 199 1.96 1.19 -10.44
C ALA A 199 3.31 1.83 -10.77
N LEU A 200 4.43 1.19 -10.41
CA LEU A 200 5.78 1.67 -10.75
C LEU A 200 6.02 1.87 -12.25
N GLN A 201 5.30 1.14 -13.11
CA GLN A 201 5.48 1.18 -14.56
C GLN A 201 4.45 2.04 -15.28
N HIS A 202 3.22 2.09 -14.76
CA HIS A 202 2.07 2.56 -15.53
C HIS A 202 1.21 3.62 -14.84
N TRP A 203 1.35 3.81 -13.52
CA TRP A 203 0.49 4.72 -12.77
C TRP A 203 1.30 5.80 -12.06
N PRO A 204 0.64 6.88 -11.59
CA PRO A 204 1.31 7.87 -10.75
C PRO A 204 2.01 7.22 -9.53
N PRO A 205 3.20 7.71 -9.14
CA PRO A 205 4.04 7.09 -8.11
C PRO A 205 3.34 6.93 -6.75
N GLN A 206 2.39 7.81 -6.43
CA GLN A 206 1.57 7.71 -5.21
C GLN A 206 0.87 6.36 -5.05
N TYR A 207 0.45 5.72 -6.15
CA TYR A 207 -0.22 4.42 -6.07
C TYR A 207 0.77 3.28 -5.76
N ALA A 208 2.03 3.38 -6.22
CA ALA A 208 3.06 2.43 -5.82
C ALA A 208 3.28 2.48 -4.30
N LEU A 209 3.39 3.69 -3.74
CA LEU A 209 3.49 3.91 -2.30
C LEU A 209 2.27 3.34 -1.55
N HIS A 210 1.06 3.73 -1.96
CA HIS A 210 -0.19 3.31 -1.34
C HIS A 210 -0.37 1.79 -1.31
N PHE A 211 -0.15 1.10 -2.43
CA PHE A 211 -0.31 -0.35 -2.50
C PHE A 211 0.82 -1.10 -1.78
N SER A 212 2.06 -0.58 -1.78
CA SER A 212 3.13 -1.14 -0.96
C SER A 212 2.83 -1.03 0.54
N GLN A 213 2.30 0.12 1.00
CA GLN A 213 1.89 0.30 2.39
C GLN A 213 0.73 -0.65 2.79
N LEU A 214 -0.25 -0.85 1.92
CA LEU A 214 -1.31 -1.84 2.13
C LEU A 214 -0.74 -3.24 2.27
N CYS A 215 0.17 -3.64 1.38
CA CYS A 215 0.83 -4.94 1.44
C CYS A 215 1.54 -5.15 2.79
N VAL A 216 2.34 -4.18 3.25
CA VAL A 216 3.03 -4.25 4.55
C VAL A 216 2.03 -4.39 5.69
N GLN A 217 0.91 -3.67 5.67
CA GLN A 217 -0.10 -3.74 6.72
C GLN A 217 -0.83 -5.08 6.73
N PHE A 218 -1.18 -5.65 5.58
CA PHE A 218 -1.74 -7.01 5.53
C PHE A 218 -0.73 -8.06 6.03
N ILE A 219 0.56 -7.93 5.72
CA ILE A 219 1.60 -8.83 6.24
C ILE A 219 1.65 -8.77 7.78
N LYS A 220 1.49 -7.59 8.39
CA LYS A 220 1.45 -7.44 9.85
C LYS A 220 0.25 -8.12 10.52
N LEU A 221 -0.81 -8.45 9.77
CA LEU A 221 -1.97 -9.15 10.32
C LEU A 221 -1.75 -10.66 10.48
N TYR A 222 -0.71 -11.23 9.86
CA TYR A 222 -0.42 -12.65 9.96
C TYR A 222 -0.19 -13.11 11.40
N PRO A 223 -0.72 -14.30 11.78
CA PRO A 223 -0.44 -14.93 13.06
C PRO A 223 0.96 -15.56 13.06
N SER A 224 1.97 -14.80 13.49
CA SER A 224 3.39 -15.19 13.45
C SER A 224 3.71 -16.52 14.12
N GLU A 225 2.94 -16.89 15.15
CA GLU A 225 3.10 -18.13 15.93
C GLU A 225 2.69 -19.39 15.16
N SER A 226 1.85 -19.24 14.14
CA SER A 226 1.33 -20.35 13.34
C SER A 226 1.98 -20.49 11.96
N CYS A 227 2.84 -19.55 11.59
CA CYS A 227 3.56 -19.58 10.32
C CYS A 227 4.77 -20.52 10.41
N SER A 228 4.98 -21.31 9.36
CA SER A 228 6.24 -22.01 9.14
C SER A 228 7.40 -21.03 8.91
N GLU A 229 8.63 -21.51 9.08
CA GLU A 229 9.82 -20.69 8.84
C GLU A 229 9.94 -20.24 7.37
N GLU A 230 9.50 -21.05 6.42
CA GLU A 230 9.52 -20.73 4.99
C GLU A 230 8.49 -19.63 4.65
N GLU A 231 7.28 -19.73 5.22
CA GLU A 231 6.26 -18.70 5.05
C GLU A 231 6.72 -17.36 5.63
N LEU A 232 7.32 -17.38 6.81
CA LEU A 232 7.84 -16.17 7.46
C LEU A 232 8.96 -15.52 6.62
N GLU A 233 9.84 -16.33 6.04
CA GLU A 233 10.88 -15.85 5.11
C GLU A 233 10.28 -15.19 3.87
N ASN A 234 9.31 -15.84 3.22
CA ASN A 234 8.60 -15.31 2.06
C ASN A 234 7.85 -14.00 2.37
N LEU A 235 7.23 -13.89 3.56
CA LEU A 235 6.57 -12.68 4.02
C LEU A 235 7.56 -11.55 4.28
N ASN A 236 8.69 -11.85 4.91
CA ASN A 236 9.77 -10.88 5.15
C ASN A 236 10.37 -10.39 3.83
N LEU A 237 10.58 -11.27 2.86
CA LEU A 237 11.08 -10.90 1.55
C LEU A 237 10.11 -9.93 0.84
N ARG A 238 8.81 -10.28 0.80
CA ARG A 238 7.77 -9.41 0.23
C ARG A 238 7.69 -8.06 0.95
N ARG A 239 7.75 -8.07 2.28
CA ARG A 239 7.72 -6.86 3.11
C ARG A 239 8.93 -5.96 2.82
N SER A 240 10.13 -6.52 2.75
CA SER A 240 11.33 -5.75 2.45
C SER A 240 11.30 -5.12 1.05
N PHE A 241 10.76 -5.80 0.03
CA PHE A 241 10.53 -5.16 -1.27
C PHE A 241 9.52 -4.02 -1.19
N CYS A 242 8.43 -4.19 -0.43
CA CYS A 242 7.49 -3.09 -0.21
C CYS A 242 8.14 -1.92 0.53
N ASP A 243 8.94 -2.16 1.56
CA ASP A 243 9.66 -1.12 2.31
C ASP A 243 10.66 -0.38 1.40
N TYR A 244 11.36 -1.10 0.51
CA TYR A 244 12.21 -0.49 -0.51
C TYR A 244 11.44 0.40 -1.48
N ILE A 245 10.28 -0.05 -1.98
CA ILE A 245 9.41 0.72 -2.87
C ILE A 245 8.88 1.95 -2.14
N CYS A 246 8.37 1.80 -0.91
CA CYS A 246 7.88 2.89 -0.08
C CYS A 246 8.96 3.95 0.12
N ALA A 247 10.15 3.57 0.59
CA ALA A 247 11.24 4.49 0.83
C ALA A 247 11.64 5.23 -0.45
N SER A 248 11.88 4.50 -1.55
CA SER A 248 12.31 5.10 -2.82
C SER A 248 11.25 6.03 -3.42
N THR A 249 9.97 5.65 -3.30
CA THR A 249 8.84 6.45 -3.80
C THR A 249 8.64 7.70 -2.95
N CYS A 250 8.71 7.60 -1.62
CA CYS A 250 8.64 8.76 -0.73
C CYS A 250 9.74 9.78 -1.02
N ILE A 251 10.98 9.33 -1.24
CA ILE A 251 12.09 10.23 -1.64
C ILE A 251 11.79 10.90 -2.98
N ALA A 252 11.32 10.13 -3.97
CA ALA A 252 10.98 10.69 -5.28
C ALA A 252 9.85 11.74 -5.21
N LEU A 253 8.82 11.47 -4.39
CA LEU A 253 7.73 12.40 -4.13
C LEU A 253 8.23 13.65 -3.41
N ALA A 254 9.01 13.49 -2.33
CA ALA A 254 9.56 14.58 -1.52
C ALA A 254 10.34 15.61 -2.36
N ARG A 255 11.16 15.14 -3.32
CA ARG A 255 11.90 16.00 -4.25
C ARG A 255 11.00 16.84 -5.17
N GLY A 256 9.78 16.39 -5.43
CA GLY A 256 8.81 17.06 -6.28
C GLY A 256 7.76 17.88 -5.52
N ARG A 257 7.78 17.90 -4.18
CA ARG A 257 6.83 18.69 -3.37
C ARG A 257 7.26 20.16 -3.33
N GLU A 258 6.29 21.05 -3.52
CA GLU A 258 6.48 22.49 -3.32
C GLU A 258 6.31 22.90 -1.86
N LYS A 259 5.42 22.20 -1.13
CA LYS A 259 5.13 22.49 0.28
C LYS A 259 6.14 21.80 1.17
N MET A 260 6.84 22.59 1.99
CA MET A 260 7.85 22.11 2.93
C MET A 260 7.29 21.05 3.89
N GLU A 261 6.08 21.24 4.42
CA GLU A 261 5.46 20.27 5.34
C GLU A 261 5.24 18.89 4.69
N ASP A 262 4.74 18.87 3.46
CA ASP A 262 4.54 17.63 2.71
C ASP A 262 5.88 16.97 2.37
N GLN A 263 6.90 17.76 2.02
CA GLN A 263 8.25 17.29 1.77
C GLN A 263 8.86 16.62 3.01
N LEU A 264 8.79 17.28 4.17
CA LEU A 264 9.31 16.74 5.44
C LEU A 264 8.55 15.48 5.87
N ARG A 265 7.21 15.44 5.66
CA ARG A 265 6.43 14.23 5.92
C ARG A 265 6.89 13.06 5.05
N ASP A 266 7.06 13.28 3.74
CA ASP A 266 7.50 12.25 2.80
C ASP A 266 8.93 11.75 3.15
N TYR A 267 9.86 12.64 3.52
CA TYR A 267 11.19 12.24 4.02
C TYR A 267 11.12 11.44 5.32
N GLY A 268 10.25 11.84 6.26
CA GLY A 268 10.03 11.13 7.52
C GLY A 268 9.48 9.72 7.29
N ASP A 269 8.52 9.56 6.38
CA ASP A 269 7.95 8.26 6.02
C ASP A 269 8.96 7.38 5.27
N ALA A 270 9.83 7.97 4.44
CA ALA A 270 10.94 7.23 3.83
C ALA A 270 11.85 6.60 4.88
N ARG A 271 12.23 7.37 5.92
CA ARG A 271 13.07 6.86 7.02
C ARG A 271 12.41 5.71 7.78
N LYS A 272 11.10 5.80 8.07
CA LYS A 272 10.37 4.70 8.73
C LYS A 272 10.46 3.41 7.91
N SER A 273 10.30 3.49 6.60
CA SER A 273 10.44 2.34 5.71
C SER A 273 11.87 1.81 5.65
N ILE A 274 12.89 2.67 5.67
CA ILE A 274 14.31 2.26 5.69
C ILE A 274 14.67 1.52 6.99
N ILE A 275 14.18 2.02 8.14
CA ILE A 275 14.38 1.34 9.44
C ILE A 275 13.71 -0.04 9.43
N SER A 276 12.46 -0.14 8.95
CA SER A 276 11.76 -1.42 8.80
C SER A 276 12.54 -2.37 7.86
N PHE A 277 13.10 -1.86 6.77
CA PHE A 277 13.94 -2.64 5.86
C PHE A 277 15.20 -3.18 6.55
N ARG A 278 15.91 -2.35 7.33
CA ARG A 278 17.09 -2.74 8.13
C ARG A 278 16.77 -3.90 9.07
N GLU A 279 15.68 -3.80 9.83
CA GLU A 279 15.25 -4.85 10.76
C GLU A 279 14.97 -6.19 10.08
N ILE A 280 14.36 -6.15 8.88
CA ILE A 280 14.07 -7.36 8.10
C ILE A 280 15.34 -7.94 7.49
N ARG A 281 16.24 -7.07 7.02
CA ARG A 281 17.53 -7.46 6.44
C ARG A 281 18.33 -8.32 7.41
N GLU A 282 18.46 -7.90 8.66
CA GLU A 282 19.22 -8.66 9.67
C GLU A 282 18.64 -10.06 9.90
N LYS A 283 17.32 -10.21 9.78
CA LYS A 283 16.64 -11.51 9.90
C LYS A 283 16.81 -12.40 8.67
N LEU A 284 16.82 -11.81 7.47
CA LEU A 284 16.91 -12.53 6.20
C LEU A 284 18.34 -12.85 5.79
N HIS A 285 19.30 -11.98 6.08
CA HIS A 285 20.68 -12.07 5.61
C HIS A 285 21.32 -13.47 5.75
N PRO A 286 21.25 -14.16 6.91
CA PRO A 286 21.87 -15.47 7.07
C PRO A 286 21.19 -16.60 6.27
N ARG A 287 19.97 -16.38 5.77
CA ARG A 287 19.15 -17.41 5.10
C ARG A 287 19.19 -17.31 3.56
N LEU A 288 19.54 -16.13 3.05
CA LEU A 288 19.58 -15.87 1.61
C LEU A 288 20.79 -16.51 0.95
N THR A 289 20.65 -16.89 -0.33
CA THR A 289 21.77 -17.32 -1.18
C THR A 289 22.75 -16.17 -1.43
N GLU A 290 24.00 -16.47 -1.77
CA GLU A 290 25.03 -15.44 -2.02
C GLU A 290 24.58 -14.41 -3.08
N GLN A 291 23.92 -14.86 -4.15
CA GLN A 291 23.39 -13.96 -5.18
C GLN A 291 22.28 -13.06 -4.62
N SER A 292 21.31 -13.65 -3.90
CA SER A 292 20.24 -12.87 -3.29
C SER A 292 20.76 -11.88 -2.25
N GLN A 293 21.81 -12.23 -1.49
CA GLN A 293 22.48 -11.32 -0.56
C GLN A 293 23.13 -10.14 -1.29
N LYS A 294 23.78 -10.37 -2.43
CA LYS A 294 24.35 -9.29 -3.26
C LYS A 294 23.26 -8.34 -3.76
N ASP A 295 22.20 -8.87 -4.39
CA ASP A 295 21.09 -8.08 -4.90
C ASP A 295 20.39 -7.27 -3.79
N PHE A 296 20.24 -7.88 -2.60
CA PHE A 296 19.66 -7.23 -1.43
C PHE A 296 20.60 -6.16 -0.85
N GLY A 297 21.91 -6.41 -0.89
CA GLY A 297 22.95 -5.46 -0.51
C GLY A 297 22.98 -4.21 -1.41
N GLU A 298 22.86 -4.38 -2.73
CA GLU A 298 22.79 -3.25 -3.66
C GLU A 298 21.55 -2.37 -3.41
N ARG A 299 20.40 -2.99 -3.15
CA ARG A 299 19.19 -2.25 -2.75
C ARG A 299 19.39 -1.50 -1.45
N TYR A 300 20.00 -2.14 -0.45
CA TYR A 300 20.28 -1.51 0.84
C TYR A 300 21.23 -0.31 0.70
N LEU A 301 22.28 -0.44 -0.11
CA LEU A 301 23.21 0.66 -0.41
C LEU A 301 22.51 1.87 -1.06
N GLY A 302 21.54 1.61 -1.93
CA GLY A 302 20.65 2.64 -2.47
C GLY A 302 19.81 3.32 -1.38
N LEU A 303 19.25 2.54 -0.45
CA LEU A 303 18.49 3.07 0.69
C LEU A 303 19.35 3.90 1.65
N LEU A 304 20.61 3.55 1.89
CA LEU A 304 21.51 4.35 2.71
C LEU A 304 21.74 5.76 2.11
N SER A 305 21.85 5.85 0.79
CA SER A 305 21.94 7.15 0.10
C SER A 305 20.66 7.96 0.26
N HIS A 306 19.50 7.30 0.21
CA HIS A 306 18.20 7.92 0.46
C HIS A 306 18.02 8.35 1.92
N GLU A 307 18.52 7.56 2.87
CA GLU A 307 18.48 7.89 4.28
C GLU A 307 19.34 9.10 4.59
N PHE A 308 20.53 9.18 4.00
CA PHE A 308 21.40 10.35 4.14
C PHE A 308 20.68 11.62 3.69
N GLU A 309 20.07 11.60 2.50
CA GLU A 309 19.28 12.71 1.97
C GLU A 309 18.12 13.08 2.91
N ALA A 310 17.36 12.09 3.37
CA ALA A 310 16.26 12.33 4.30
C ALA A 310 16.72 12.94 5.62
N CYS A 311 17.85 12.48 6.18
CA CYS A 311 18.43 13.05 7.39
C CYS A 311 18.89 14.50 7.20
N VAL A 312 19.45 14.84 6.04
CA VAL A 312 19.82 16.23 5.72
C VAL A 312 18.58 17.13 5.71
N HIS A 313 17.51 16.72 5.02
CA HIS A 313 16.27 17.52 4.95
C HIS A 313 15.50 17.59 6.28
N LEU A 314 15.60 16.55 7.11
CA LEU A 314 14.99 16.50 8.44
C LEU A 314 15.89 17.08 9.54
N GLU A 315 17.07 17.60 9.18
CA GLU A 315 18.07 18.15 10.10
C GLU A 315 18.52 17.17 11.20
N VAL A 316 18.50 15.86 10.90
CA VAL A 316 18.97 14.80 11.80
C VAL A 316 20.46 14.58 11.59
N TRP A 317 21.24 15.55 12.05
CA TRP A 317 22.69 15.65 11.82
C TRP A 317 23.50 14.52 12.45
N ASP A 318 23.11 14.06 13.64
CA ASP A 318 23.86 13.06 14.42
C ASP A 318 23.89 11.68 13.75
N ALA A 319 22.94 11.40 12.86
CA ALA A 319 22.87 10.12 12.14
C ALA A 319 23.84 10.05 10.94
N LEU A 320 24.26 11.20 10.39
CA LEU A 320 25.01 11.25 9.13
C LEU A 320 26.36 10.51 9.17
N PRO A 321 27.20 10.63 10.23
CA PRO A 321 28.46 9.91 10.28
C PRO A 321 28.27 8.39 10.26
N GLY A 322 27.26 7.87 10.97
CA GLY A 322 26.95 6.44 10.99
C GLY A 322 26.57 5.92 9.61
N ILE A 323 25.75 6.66 8.87
CA ILE A 323 25.36 6.30 7.49
C ILE A 323 26.58 6.26 6.57
N VAL A 324 27.54 7.18 6.72
CA VAL A 324 28.79 7.17 5.93
C VAL A 324 29.61 5.92 6.20
N GLU A 325 29.75 5.51 7.47
CA GLU A 325 30.46 4.28 7.83
C GLU A 325 29.78 3.06 7.19
N GLU A 326 28.45 2.93 7.31
CA GLU A 326 27.71 1.81 6.72
C GLU A 326 27.86 1.75 5.19
N VAL A 327 27.82 2.90 4.50
CA VAL A 327 28.04 2.97 3.05
C VAL A 327 29.46 2.55 2.68
N ALA A 328 30.44 2.90 3.51
CA ALA A 328 31.85 2.57 3.25
C ALA A 328 32.13 1.06 3.33
N GLU A 329 31.37 0.29 4.12
CA GLU A 329 31.48 -1.17 4.20
C GLU A 329 31.29 -1.88 2.85
N PHE A 330 30.52 -1.27 1.95
CA PHE A 330 30.30 -1.80 0.60
C PHE A 330 31.50 -1.61 -0.33
N GLY A 331 32.49 -0.80 0.05
CA GLY A 331 33.69 -0.54 -0.75
C GLY A 331 33.44 0.15 -2.10
N GLN A 332 32.24 0.71 -2.32
CA GLN A 332 31.86 1.38 -3.57
C GLN A 332 32.03 2.89 -3.47
N LEU A 333 32.63 3.49 -4.51
CA LEU A 333 32.93 4.93 -4.52
C LEU A 333 31.74 5.82 -4.88
N GLN A 334 30.84 5.36 -5.75
CA GLN A 334 29.77 6.21 -6.26
C GLN A 334 28.77 6.63 -5.18
N PRO A 335 28.32 5.74 -4.27
CA PRO A 335 27.46 6.13 -3.16
C PRO A 335 28.12 7.16 -2.22
N LEU A 336 29.39 6.96 -1.86
CA LEU A 336 30.16 7.92 -1.05
C LEU A 336 30.26 9.29 -1.75
N ARG A 337 30.47 9.32 -3.07
CA ARG A 337 30.46 10.54 -3.87
C ARG A 337 29.13 11.27 -3.84
N ARG A 338 28.05 10.53 -4.02
CA ARG A 338 26.69 11.08 -3.97
C ARG A 338 26.39 11.72 -2.61
N ILE A 339 26.75 11.05 -1.53
CA ILE A 339 26.61 11.57 -0.16
C ILE A 339 27.50 12.81 0.05
N GLY A 340 28.73 12.78 -0.48
CA GLY A 340 29.62 13.93 -0.46
C GLY A 340 29.07 15.16 -1.18
N ASP A 341 28.39 14.96 -2.32
CA ASP A 341 27.71 16.07 -3.00
C ASP A 341 26.51 16.59 -2.20
N MET A 342 25.76 15.72 -1.51
CA MET A 342 24.64 16.14 -0.66
C MET A 342 25.10 17.01 0.52
N ILE A 343 26.13 16.59 1.26
CA ILE A 343 26.61 17.36 2.43
C ILE A 343 27.23 18.70 2.03
N LEU A 344 27.81 18.81 0.83
CA LEU A 344 28.34 20.07 0.31
C LEU A 344 27.26 21.11 0.01
N CYS A 345 26.05 20.65 -0.28
CA CYS A 345 24.88 21.50 -0.54
C CYS A 345 24.02 21.71 0.71
N ALA A 346 24.32 21.05 1.83
CA ALA A 346 23.54 21.10 3.05
C ALA A 346 23.99 22.24 3.98
N ASP A 347 23.03 22.87 4.64
CA ASP A 347 23.27 23.87 5.69
C ASP A 347 23.53 23.19 7.05
N ALA A 348 24.45 22.21 7.06
CA ALA A 348 24.78 21.44 8.26
C ALA A 348 25.60 22.27 9.27
N PRO A 349 25.45 22.00 10.59
CA PRO A 349 26.33 22.56 11.61
C PRO A 349 27.81 22.30 11.29
N THR A 350 28.68 23.29 11.48
CA THR A 350 30.10 23.24 11.08
C THR A 350 30.81 21.99 11.62
N ALA A 351 30.58 21.63 12.88
CA ALA A 351 31.20 20.44 13.48
C ALA A 351 30.81 19.15 12.74
N THR A 352 29.53 18.97 12.45
CA THR A 352 29.00 17.81 11.70
C THR A 352 29.51 17.80 10.26
N PHE A 353 29.47 18.95 9.58
CA PHE A 353 29.97 19.09 8.22
C PHE A 353 31.43 18.63 8.12
N LEU A 354 32.29 19.13 9.00
CA LEU A 354 33.71 18.77 9.03
C LEU A 354 33.91 17.27 9.30
N LEU A 355 33.16 16.71 10.26
CA LEU A 355 33.21 15.27 10.60
C LEU A 355 32.81 14.38 9.42
N VAL A 356 31.66 14.65 8.81
CA VAL A 356 31.15 13.85 7.69
C VAL A 356 32.09 13.94 6.49
N LEU A 357 32.56 15.14 6.14
CA LEU A 357 33.44 15.34 4.98
C LEU A 357 34.82 14.71 5.19
N GLU A 358 35.36 14.74 6.41
CA GLU A 358 36.61 14.04 6.75
C GLU A 358 36.46 12.52 6.65
N ASN A 359 35.36 11.95 7.18
CA ASN A 359 35.08 10.52 7.06
C ASN A 359 35.00 10.08 5.59
N LEU A 360 34.28 10.84 4.75
CA LEU A 360 34.17 10.58 3.31
C LEU A 360 35.53 10.59 2.61
N ILE A 361 36.39 11.57 2.91
CA ILE A 361 37.74 11.67 2.34
C ILE A 361 38.57 10.44 2.75
N ASN A 362 38.53 10.08 4.03
CA ASN A 362 39.28 8.93 4.56
C ASN A 362 38.87 7.62 3.89
N HIS A 363 37.57 7.37 3.73
CA HIS A 363 37.06 6.17 3.08
C HIS A 363 37.36 6.15 1.57
N CYS A 364 37.14 7.26 0.87
CA CYS A 364 37.47 7.36 -0.56
C CYS A 364 38.96 7.16 -0.83
N LEU A 365 39.85 7.69 0.03
CA LEU A 365 41.29 7.47 -0.08
C LEU A 365 41.67 6.01 0.07
N ARG A 366 41.06 5.30 1.03
CA ARG A 366 41.29 3.86 1.25
C ARG A 366 40.89 3.06 0.00
N ILE A 367 39.71 3.32 -0.54
CA ILE A 367 39.16 2.60 -1.70
C ILE A 367 39.95 2.92 -3.00
N GLU A 368 40.25 4.20 -3.28
CA GLU A 368 41.00 4.59 -4.50
C GLU A 368 42.52 4.38 -4.40
N LYS A 369 43.00 3.68 -3.36
CA LYS A 369 44.44 3.47 -3.10
C LYS A 369 45.21 4.79 -3.12
N HIS A 370 44.63 5.82 -2.50
CA HIS A 370 45.22 7.14 -2.27
C HIS A 370 45.38 8.03 -3.53
N LYS A 371 44.48 7.91 -4.52
CA LYS A 371 44.43 8.86 -5.65
C LYS A 371 43.67 10.13 -5.24
N ILE A 372 44.40 11.23 -5.05
CA ILE A 372 43.84 12.52 -4.58
C ILE A 372 43.01 13.24 -5.66
N ASP A 373 43.28 13.00 -6.94
CA ASP A 373 42.78 13.81 -8.07
C ASP A 373 41.26 14.02 -8.04
N LYS A 374 40.51 13.00 -7.59
CA LYS A 374 39.03 13.00 -7.59
C LYS A 374 38.39 13.50 -6.29
N ILE A 375 39.17 13.65 -5.22
CA ILE A 375 38.71 14.15 -3.91
C ILE A 375 39.34 15.50 -3.55
N ALA A 376 40.22 16.04 -4.39
CA ALA A 376 40.90 17.31 -4.18
C ALA A 376 39.93 18.47 -3.90
N ARG A 377 38.76 18.47 -4.56
CA ARG A 377 37.69 19.45 -4.29
C ARG A 377 37.23 19.40 -2.83
N TRP A 378 36.96 18.20 -2.32
CA TRP A 378 36.49 18.00 -0.95
C TRP A 378 37.55 18.36 0.07
N VAL A 379 38.80 17.93 -0.17
CA VAL A 379 39.96 18.28 0.65
C VAL A 379 40.13 19.80 0.75
N ARG A 380 40.03 20.51 -0.38
CA ARG A 380 40.09 21.97 -0.40
C ARG A 380 38.96 22.60 0.41
N VAL A 381 37.72 22.14 0.23
CA VAL A 381 36.56 22.68 0.96
C VAL A 381 36.71 22.44 2.46
N LEU A 382 37.13 21.22 2.85
CA LEU A 382 37.38 20.87 4.25
C LEU A 382 38.43 21.79 4.86
N LEU A 383 39.58 21.97 4.19
CA LEU A 383 40.65 22.85 4.67
C LEU A 383 40.18 24.31 4.79
N GLN A 384 39.46 24.82 3.79
CA GLN A 384 38.94 26.19 3.80
C GLN A 384 37.97 26.43 4.97
N LYS A 385 37.09 25.46 5.26
CA LYS A 385 36.16 25.54 6.40
C LYS A 385 36.88 25.36 7.74
N SER A 386 37.84 24.45 7.85
CA SER A 386 38.63 24.28 9.07
C SER A 386 39.45 25.53 9.40
N LEU A 387 40.04 26.21 8.40
CA LEU A 387 40.78 27.46 8.60
C LEU A 387 39.93 28.60 9.19
N GLN A 388 38.59 28.54 9.08
CA GLN A 388 37.69 29.56 9.61
C GLN A 388 37.36 29.38 11.10
N GLY A 389 37.63 28.22 11.71
CA GLY A 389 37.19 27.96 13.08
C GLY A 389 37.88 26.83 13.85
N ASP A 390 38.77 26.05 13.24
CA ASP A 390 39.49 24.93 13.86
C ASP A 390 40.88 24.77 13.21
N LEU A 391 41.84 25.59 13.66
CA LEU A 391 43.21 25.65 13.12
C LEU A 391 43.98 24.34 13.37
N ASP A 392 43.78 23.70 14.52
CA ASP A 392 44.45 22.44 14.85
C ASP A 392 44.01 21.33 13.88
N ARG A 393 42.72 21.29 13.54
CA ARG A 393 42.22 20.35 12.53
C ARG A 393 42.75 20.68 11.14
N ALA A 394 42.82 21.97 10.77
CA ALA A 394 43.41 22.39 9.51
C ALA A 394 44.88 21.94 9.39
N GLU A 395 45.67 22.10 10.45
CA GLU A 395 47.06 21.66 10.51
C GLU A 395 47.19 20.13 10.32
N ARG A 396 46.40 19.33 11.05
CA ARG A 396 46.38 17.86 10.90
C ARG A 396 46.06 17.42 9.47
N LEU A 397 45.08 18.08 8.85
CA LEU A 397 44.69 17.79 7.46
C LEU A 397 45.83 18.09 6.48
N VAL A 398 46.55 19.20 6.66
CA VAL A 398 47.71 19.54 5.82
C VAL A 398 48.79 18.45 5.91
N TYR A 399 49.14 18.00 7.11
CA TYR A 399 50.10 16.90 7.28
C TYR A 399 49.63 15.60 6.63
N GLN A 400 48.35 15.26 6.77
CA GLN A 400 47.78 14.07 6.14
C GLN A 400 47.88 14.14 4.61
N ILE A 401 47.54 15.29 4.01
CA ILE A 401 47.62 15.48 2.56
C ILE A 401 49.07 15.41 2.08
N LEU A 402 50.02 15.99 2.83
CA LEU A 402 51.45 15.94 2.52
C LEU A 402 51.98 14.50 2.51
N ASP A 403 51.66 13.69 3.52
CA ASP A 403 52.04 12.26 3.58
C ASP A 403 51.49 11.49 2.37
N ILE A 404 50.23 11.71 2.01
CA ILE A 404 49.62 11.05 0.84
C ILE A 404 50.34 11.45 -0.46
N CYS A 405 50.63 12.74 -0.64
CA CYS A 405 51.37 13.24 -1.80
C CYS A 405 52.77 12.65 -1.88
N GLN A 406 53.48 12.55 -0.75
CA GLN A 406 54.82 11.95 -0.68
C GLN A 406 54.79 10.47 -1.07
N ARG A 407 53.84 9.68 -0.55
CA ARG A 407 53.68 8.25 -0.91
C ARG A 407 53.42 8.05 -2.40
N ARG A 408 52.70 8.96 -3.05
CA ARG A 408 52.47 8.93 -4.51
C ARG A 408 53.73 9.28 -5.30
N ALA A 409 54.50 10.27 -4.85
CA ALA A 409 55.76 10.66 -5.49
C ALA A 409 56.80 9.53 -5.45
N VAL A 410 56.86 8.79 -4.34
CA VAL A 410 57.72 7.60 -4.21
C VAL A 410 57.26 6.50 -5.17
N LYS A 411 55.96 6.16 -5.23
CA LYS A 411 55.45 5.15 -6.18
C LYS A 411 55.72 5.48 -7.65
N ARG A 412 55.73 6.76 -8.04
CA ARG A 412 56.08 7.19 -9.41
C ARG A 412 57.57 7.12 -9.74
N LYS A 413 58.46 7.01 -8.74
CA LYS A 413 59.91 6.84 -8.96
C LYS A 413 60.35 5.38 -9.17
N PHE A 414 59.47 4.42 -8.90
CA PHE A 414 59.74 2.98 -8.96
C PHE A 414 58.89 2.24 -10.03
N CYS A 415 58.15 2.98 -10.86
CA CYS A 415 57.58 2.52 -12.13
C CYS A 415 58.24 3.35 -13.24
#